data_AF-Q4S296-F1
#
_entry.id   AF-Q4S296-F1
#
_cell.length_a   1.000
_cell.length_b   1.000
_cell.length_c   1.000
_cell.angle_alpha   90.00
_cell.angle_beta   90.00
_cell.angle_gamma   90.00
#
_symmetry.space_group_name_H-M   'P 1'
#
loop_
_entity.id
_entity.type
_entity.pdbx_description
1 polymer ?
#
loop_
_entity_poly.entity_id
_entity_poly.type
_entity_poly.pdbx_seq_one_letter_code
_entity_poly.pdbx_strand_id
1 'polypeptide(L)' 'SKRNLFVRLVPCRCLRGEEEAVTSLDYSHCSLETVPKEIFSFEKTLQELYLDANQIEELP' A
#
# COMPACT_ATOMS: atom_id res chain seq x y z
N SER A 1 17.17 20.97 7.86
CA SER A 1 17.01 21.80 6.65
C SER A 1 15.60 21.59 6.11
N LYS A 2 14.67 22.50 6.47
CA LYS A 2 13.25 22.44 6.08
C LYS A 2 13.12 23.13 4.72
N ARG A 3 12.86 22.39 3.64
CA ARG A 3 12.47 22.99 2.36
C ARG A 3 10.97 22.80 2.15
N ASN A 4 10.35 23.94 1.88
CA ASN A 4 8.94 24.23 1.94
C ASN A 4 8.12 23.46 0.91
N LEU A 5 7.13 22.72 1.42
CA LEU A 5 6.18 21.88 0.69
C LEU A 5 4.96 22.73 0.30
N PHE A 6 5.08 23.62 -0.69
CA PHE A 6 3.92 24.34 -1.25
C PHE A 6 4.10 24.52 -2.75
N VAL A 7 4.10 23.40 -3.49
CA VAL A 7 3.81 23.45 -4.92
C VAL A 7 2.29 23.48 -5.04
N ARG A 8 1.77 24.63 -5.49
CA ARG A 8 0.36 24.89 -5.80
C ARG A 8 -0.16 23.83 -6.77
N LEU A 9 -0.89 22.83 -6.27
CA LEU A 9 -1.64 21.90 -7.11
C LEU A 9 -2.91 22.61 -7.57
N VAL A 10 -3.00 22.87 -8.89
CA VAL A 10 -4.20 23.35 -9.57
C VAL A 10 -5.27 22.26 -9.44
N PRO A 11 -6.51 22.59 -9.05
CA PRO A 11 -7.58 21.60 -8.92
C PRO A 11 -8.07 21.19 -10.31
N CYS A 12 -7.37 20.27 -10.97
CA CYS A 12 -7.86 19.63 -12.19
C CYS A 12 -8.99 18.66 -11.83
N ARG A 13 -10.17 18.86 -12.43
CA ARG A 13 -11.34 17.93 -12.34
C ARG A 13 -11.08 16.52 -12.90
N CYS A 14 -9.88 16.26 -13.45
CA CYS A 14 -9.44 14.94 -13.89
C CYS A 14 -8.87 14.09 -12.74
N LEU A 15 -8.53 14.68 -11.59
CA LEU A 15 -8.22 13.96 -10.35
C LEU A 15 -9.54 13.62 -9.62
N ARG A 16 -10.50 13.01 -10.33
CA ARG A 16 -11.40 12.10 -9.62
C ARG A 16 -10.46 11.03 -9.11
N GLY A 17 -10.13 11.12 -7.82
CA GLY A 17 -9.60 9.99 -7.08
C GLY A 17 -10.64 8.90 -7.17
N GLU A 18 -10.60 8.15 -8.26
CA GLU A 18 -10.95 6.75 -8.19
C GLU A 18 -9.91 6.23 -7.20
N GLU A 19 -10.33 6.00 -5.95
CA GLU A 19 -9.59 5.06 -5.11
C GLU A 19 -9.52 3.79 -5.95
N GLU A 20 -8.40 3.60 -6.67
CA GLU A 20 -8.15 2.37 -7.38
C GLU A 20 -8.26 1.28 -6.33
N ALA A 21 -9.32 0.48 -6.44
CA ALA A 21 -9.55 -0.63 -5.54
C ALA A 21 -8.30 -1.52 -5.62
N VAL A 22 -7.54 -1.58 -4.53
CA VAL A 22 -6.31 -2.37 -4.50
C VAL A 22 -6.71 -3.83 -4.52
N THR A 23 -6.48 -4.51 -5.65
CA THR A 23 -6.82 -5.93 -5.84
C THR A 23 -5.61 -6.84 -5.64
N SER A 24 -4.39 -6.34 -5.80
CA SER A 24 -3.17 -7.13 -5.65
C SER A 24 -2.09 -6.33 -4.93
N LEU A 25 -1.41 -6.96 -3.97
CA LEU A 25 -0.27 -6.39 -3.24
C LEU A 25 0.92 -7.36 -3.30
N ASP A 26 2.08 -6.84 -3.66
CA ASP A 26 3.34 -7.60 -3.67
C ASP A 26 4.28 -7.06 -2.59
N TYR A 27 4.44 -7.85 -1.55
CA TYR A 27 5.39 -7.62 -0.47
C TYR A 27 6.49 -8.70 -0.44
N SER A 28 6.75 -9.32 -1.59
CA SER A 28 7.83 -10.30 -1.70
C SER A 28 9.19 -9.64 -1.49
N HIS A 29 10.16 -10.36 -0.92
CA HIS A 29 11.52 -9.87 -0.67
C HIS A 29 11.60 -8.59 0.20
N CYS A 30 10.56 -8.27 0.97
CA CYS A 30 10.51 -7.06 1.79
C CYS A 30 11.18 -7.23 3.17
N SER A 31 11.75 -8.40 3.46
CA SER A 31 12.32 -8.75 4.78
C SER A 31 11.33 -8.48 5.92
N LEU A 32 10.06 -8.83 5.69
CA LEU A 32 9.02 -8.71 6.70
C LEU A 32 9.21 -9.79 7.76
N GLU A 33 9.26 -9.38 9.02
CA GLU A 33 9.22 -10.30 10.17
C GLU A 33 7.77 -10.68 10.53
N THR A 34 6.80 -9.85 10.16
CA THR A 34 5.38 -10.04 10.45
C THR A 34 4.52 -9.51 9.30
N VAL A 35 3.26 -9.96 9.20
CA VAL A 35 2.31 -9.45 8.22
C VAL A 35 1.87 -8.02 8.59
N PRO A 36 2.09 -7.00 7.74
CA PRO A 36 1.69 -5.62 8.01
C PRO A 36 0.17 -5.47 8.17
N LYS A 37 -0.26 -4.78 9.22
CA LYS A 37 -1.70 -4.54 9.46
C LYS A 37 -2.38 -3.67 8.41
N GLU A 38 -1.60 -2.90 7.67
CA GLU A 38 -2.10 -2.03 6.59
C GLU A 38 -2.78 -2.84 5.48
N ILE A 39 -2.38 -4.10 5.27
CA ILE A 39 -3.01 -5.04 4.32
C ILE A 39 -4.50 -5.20 4.64
N PHE A 40 -4.89 -5.22 5.92
CA PHE A 40 -6.29 -5.32 6.33
C PHE A 40 -7.11 -4.08 5.97
N SER A 41 -6.48 -2.94 5.66
CA SER A 41 -7.19 -1.77 5.13
C SER A 41 -7.81 -2.06 3.76
N PHE A 42 -7.27 -3.05 3.04
CA PHE A 42 -7.72 -3.46 1.71
C PHE A 42 -8.49 -4.78 1.73
N GLU A 43 -8.89 -5.31 2.90
CA GLU A 43 -9.58 -6.61 3.04
C GLU A 43 -10.78 -6.78 2.10
N LYS A 44 -11.48 -5.67 1.79
CA LYS A 44 -12.68 -5.68 0.93
C LYS A 44 -12.38 -5.71 -0.58
N THR A 45 -11.19 -5.30 -0.99
CA THR A 45 -10.82 -5.14 -2.40
C THR A 45 -9.70 -6.07 -2.82
N LEU A 46 -8.81 -6.41 -1.88
CA LEU A 46 -7.62 -7.21 -2.11
C LEU A 46 -7.99 -8.66 -2.37
N GLN A 47 -7.52 -9.17 -3.50
CA GLN A 47 -7.73 -10.53 -3.99
C GLN A 47 -6.44 -11.34 -3.93
N GLU A 48 -5.30 -10.71 -4.20
CA GLU A 48 -3.99 -11.34 -4.26
C GLU A 48 -3.00 -10.65 -3.33
N LEU A 49 -2.28 -11.44 -2.53
CA LEU A 49 -1.24 -10.96 -1.63
C LEU A 49 -0.02 -11.87 -1.72
N TYR A 50 1.10 -11.32 -2.17
CA TYR A 50 2.37 -12.04 -2.28
C TYR A 50 3.29 -11.66 -1.12
N LEU A 51 3.77 -12.66 -0.39
CA LEU A 51 4.62 -12.51 0.80
C LEU A 51 5.89 -13.38 0.72
N ASP A 52 6.27 -13.83 -0.48
CA ASP A 52 7.40 -14.72 -0.69
C ASP A 52 8.73 -14.09 -0.26
N ALA A 53 9.68 -14.93 0.14
CA ALA A 53 11.03 -14.49 0.55
C ALA A 53 11.05 -13.43 1.67
N ASN A 54 10.13 -13.54 2.63
CA ASN A 54 10.14 -12.81 3.89
C ASN A 54 10.58 -13.72 5.07
N GLN A 55 10.68 -13.16 6.28
CA GLN A 55 11.01 -13.88 7.52
C GLN A 55 9.78 -14.02 8.44
N ILE A 56 8.60 -14.20 7.84
CA ILE A 56 7.34 -14.34 8.59
C ILE A 56 7.27 -15.75 9.16
N GLU A 57 7.42 -15.88 10.48
CA GLU A 57 7.36 -17.18 11.18
C GLU A 57 5.92 -17.58 11.52
N GLU A 58 5.04 -16.59 11.70
CA GLU A 58 3.66 -16.74 12.17
C GLU A 58 2.72 -15.91 11.28
N LEU A 59 1.59 -16.52 10.90
CA LEU A 59 0.50 -15.81 10.24
C LEU A 59 -0.56 -15.40 11.28
N PRO A 60 -1.07 -14.15 11.21
CA PRO A 60 -2.16 -13.67 12.05
C PRO A 60 -3.53 -14.28 11.70
#